data_AF-A0A154PIF7-F1
#
_entry.id   AF-A0A154PIF7-F1
#
_cell.length_a   1.000
_cell.length_b   1.000
_cell.length_c   1.000
_cell.angle_alpha   90.00
_cell.angle_beta   90.00
_cell.angle_gamma   90.00
#
_symmetry.space_group_name_H-M   'P 1'
#
loop_
_entity.id
_entity.type
_entity.pdbx_description
1 polymer ?
#
loop_
_entity_poly.entity_id
_entity_poly.type
_entity_poly.pdbx_seq_one_letter_code
_entity_poly.pdbx_strand_id
1 'polypeptide(L)' 'MGDTIGDALMVDGMTDTCAVLKIGFLYDHVDTSLASYMEVFDIVLVDDQTMQVPFDILQRLL' A
#
# COMPACT_ATOMS: atom_id res chain seq x y z
N MET A 1 0.20 4.40 -2.69
CA MET A 1 0.12 3.03 -3.23
C MET A 1 1.43 2.73 -3.91
N GLY A 2 1.94 1.51 -3.80
CA GLY A 2 3.17 1.12 -4.50
C GLY A 2 3.48 -0.35 -4.37
N ASP A 3 4.49 -0.79 -5.09
CA ASP A 3 4.94 -2.18 -5.19
C ASP A 3 6.35 -2.38 -4.62
N THR A 4 6.95 -1.32 -4.08
CA THR A 4 8.23 -1.36 -3.38
C THR A 4 8.14 -0.68 -2.01
N ILE A 5 9.03 -1.02 -1.08
CA ILE A 5 9.11 -0.37 0.24
C ILE A 5 9.36 1.15 0.12
N GLY A 6 10.11 1.59 -0.90
CA GLY A 6 10.39 3.00 -1.13
C GLY A 6 9.14 3.82 -1.43
N ASP A 7 8.12 3.21 -2.02
CA ASP A 7 6.88 3.89 -2.39
C ASP A 7 6.07 4.33 -1.18
N ALA A 8 6.23 3.63 -0.05
CA ALA A 8 5.57 3.99 1.19
C ALA A 8 6.11 5.31 1.80
N LEU A 9 7.28 5.78 1.33
CA LEU A 9 7.90 7.04 1.70
C LEU A 9 7.52 8.20 0.77
N MET A 10 6.76 7.96 -0.32
CA MET A 10 6.35 9.04 -1.23
C MET A 10 5.49 10.13 -0.56
N VAL A 11 4.93 9.84 0.62
CA VAL A 11 4.18 10.80 1.42
C VAL A 11 5.08 11.67 2.30
N ASP A 12 6.35 11.29 2.48
CA ASP A 12 7.28 12.03 3.33
C ASP A 12 7.54 13.42 2.72
N GLY A 13 7.37 14.46 3.54
CA GLY A 13 7.50 15.85 3.11
C GLY A 13 6.20 16.52 2.66
N MET A 14 5.08 15.80 2.62
CA MET A 14 3.77 16.44 2.46
C MET A 14 3.33 17.11 3.77
N THR A 15 2.93 18.38 3.69
CA THR A 15 2.28 19.10 4.79
C THR A 15 0.76 18.98 4.65
N ASP A 16 0.03 19.04 5.76
CA ASP A 16 -1.45 19.03 5.82
C ASP A 16 -2.16 17.71 5.43
N THR A 17 -1.51 16.56 5.62
CA THR A 17 -2.19 15.26 5.46
C THR A 17 -3.03 14.91 6.70
N CYS A 18 -4.36 15.04 6.64
CA CYS A 18 -5.24 14.64 7.75
C CYS A 18 -5.28 13.14 8.01
N ALA A 19 -5.27 12.33 6.95
CA ALA A 19 -5.23 10.88 7.02
C ALA A 19 -4.50 10.32 5.79
N VAL A 20 -3.70 9.27 5.99
CA VAL A 20 -2.94 8.60 4.94
C VAL A 20 -3.24 7.11 5.04
N LEU A 21 -3.52 6.47 3.90
CA LEU A 21 -3.66 5.02 3.78
C LEU A 21 -2.62 4.51 2.78
N LYS A 22 -1.73 3.64 3.24
CA LYS A 22 -0.65 3.04 2.46
C LYS A 22 -1.05 1.62 2.03
N ILE A 23 -1.21 1.42 0.73
CA ILE A 23 -1.51 0.11 0.13
C ILE A 23 -0.28 -0.35 -0.67
N GLY A 24 0.25 -1.52 -0.32
CA GLY A 24 1.41 -2.16 -0.94
C GLY A 24 1.00 -3.36 -1.77
N PHE A 25 1.56 -3.51 -2.98
CA PHE A 25 1.36 -4.68 -3.84
C PHE A 25 2.62 -5.55 -3.80
N LEU A 26 2.50 -6.78 -3.32
CA LEU A 26 3.61 -7.71 -3.16
C LEU A 26 3.42 -8.92 -4.07
N TYR A 27 4.20 -8.98 -5.15
CA TYR A 27 4.17 -10.09 -6.10
C TYR A 27 5.37 -11.01 -6.00
N ASP A 28 6.55 -10.44 -5.77
CA ASP A 28 7.80 -11.17 -5.83
C ASP A 28 8.37 -11.40 -4.42
N HIS A 29 9.11 -12.50 -4.25
CA HIS A 29 9.80 -12.83 -3.00
C HIS A 29 8.90 -12.78 -1.74
N VAL A 30 7.62 -13.14 -1.86
CA VAL A 30 6.59 -13.00 -0.81
C VAL A 30 7.08 -13.49 0.56
N ASP A 31 7.62 -14.70 0.64
CA ASP A 31 8.05 -15.30 1.91
C ASP A 31 9.11 -14.49 2.66
N THR A 32 9.98 -13.79 1.91
CA THR A 32 11.07 -12.99 2.49
C THR A 32 10.71 -11.51 2.65
N SER A 33 9.80 -10.99 1.82
CA SER A 33 9.48 -9.57 1.76
C SER A 33 8.21 -9.23 2.55
N LEU A 34 7.31 -10.19 2.79
CA LEU A 34 6.02 -9.92 3.45
C LEU A 34 6.17 -9.23 4.80
N ALA A 35 7.11 -9.68 5.64
CA ALA A 35 7.35 -9.07 6.95
C ALA A 35 7.68 -7.58 6.83
N SER A 36 8.60 -7.21 5.92
CA SER A 36 8.97 -5.82 5.68
C SER A 36 7.82 -5.00 5.09
N TYR A 37 6.98 -5.58 4.22
CA TYR A 37 5.83 -4.86 3.66
C TYR A 37 4.78 -4.58 4.75
N MET A 38 4.53 -5.54 5.63
CA MET A 38 3.58 -5.40 6.73
C MET A 38 4.02 -4.38 7.79
N GLU A 39 5.31 -4.05 7.88
CA GLU A 39 5.82 -3.00 8.77
C GLU A 39 5.58 -1.59 8.23
N VAL A 40 5.49 -1.42 6.90
CA VAL A 40 5.52 -0.10 6.25
C VAL A 40 4.19 0.27 5.59
N PHE A 41 3.42 -0.72 5.14
CA PHE A 41 2.10 -0.53 4.53
C PHE A 41 0.97 -0.92 5.49
N ASP A 42 -0.15 -0.20 5.44
CA ASP A 42 -1.35 -0.51 6.21
C ASP A 42 -2.09 -1.73 5.66
N ILE A 43 -2.05 -1.90 4.32
CA ILE A 43 -2.65 -3.02 3.60
C ILE A 43 -1.60 -3.57 2.64
N VAL A 44 -1.36 -4.88 2.70
CA VAL A 44 -0.49 -5.59 1.76
C VAL A 44 -1.34 -6.54 0.93
N LEU A 45 -1.32 -6.35 -0.39
CA LEU A 45 -2.00 -7.18 -1.36
C LEU A 45 -0.97 -8.15 -1.96
N VAL A 46 -1.11 -9.43 -1.61
CA VAL A 46 -0.18 -10.48 -2.05
C VAL A 46 -0.74 -11.15 -3.30
N ASP A 47 0.04 -11.14 -4.38
CA ASP A 47 -0.32 -11.74 -5.67
C ASP A 47 -1.70 -11.28 -6.22
N ASP A 48 -2.08 -10.03 -5.96
CA ASP A 48 -3.34 -9.44 -6.43
C ASP A 48 -3.09 -8.47 -7.58
N GLN A 49 -3.34 -8.92 -8.81
CA GLN A 49 -3.19 -8.13 -10.04
C GLN A 49 -4.38 -7.22 -10.35
N THR A 50 -5.21 -6.91 -9.35
CA THR A 50 -6.41 -6.09 -9.51
C THR A 50 -6.32 -4.79 -8.72
N MET A 51 -7.20 -3.84 -9.07
CA MET A 51 -7.39 -2.59 -8.31
C MET A 51 -8.68 -2.61 -7.50
N GLN A 52 -9.25 -3.79 -7.21
CA GLN A 52 -10.55 -3.90 -6.54
C GLN A 52 -10.50 -3.32 -5.12
N VAL A 53 -9.47 -3.62 -4.34
CA VAL A 53 -9.35 -3.09 -2.96
C VAL A 53 -9.27 -1.56 -2.93
N PRO A 54 -8.37 -0.89 -3.68
CA PRO A 54 -8.40 0.57 -3.78
C PRO A 54 -9.74 1.12 -4.28
N PHE A 55 -10.36 0.45 -5.26
CA PHE A 55 -11.63 0.90 -5.86
C PHE A 55 -12.80 0.82 -4.86
N ASP A 56 -12.92 -0.27 -4.11
CA ASP A 56 -13.95 -0.44 -3.06
C ASP A 56 -13.80 0.58 -1.93
N ILE A 57 -12.56 0.94 -1.57
CA ILE A 57 -12.29 1.99 -0.59
C ILE A 57 -12.78 3.34 -1.13
N LEU A 58 -12.44 3.67 -2.37
CA LEU A 58 -12.90 4.92 -3.01
C LEU A 58 -14.43 4.96 -3.12
N GLN A 59 -15.08 3.86 -3.51
CA GLN A 59 -16.54 3.77 -3.59
C GLN A 59 -17.26 3.95 -2.25
N ARG A 60 -16.60 3.68 -1.12
CA ARG A 60 -17.18 3.90 0.22
C ARG A 60 -16.98 5.33 0.72
N LEU A 61 -16.04 6.07 0.14
CA LEU A 61 -15.71 7.45 0.51
C LEU A 61 -16.43 8.49 -0.37
N LEU A 62 -16.84 8.11 -1.57
CA LEU A 62 -17.53 8.93 -2.58
C LEU A 62 -19.03 8.62 -2.61
#